data_AF-A0A2W0A093-F1
#
_entry.id   AF-A0A2W0A093-F1
#
_cell.length_a   1.000
_cell.length_b   1.000
_cell.length_c   1.000
_cell.angle_alpha   90.00
_cell.angle_beta   90.00
_cell.angle_gamma   90.00
#
_symmetry.space_group_name_H-M   'P 1'
#
loop_
_entity.id
_entity.type
_entity.pdbx_description
1 polymer ?
#
loop_
_entity_poly.entity_id
_entity_poly.type
_entity_poly.pdbx_seq_one_letter_code
_entity_poly.pdbx_strand_id
1 'polypeptide(L)'
;YKYNIAAYQLAEMLGLDDMVPVYVQRKWEGKTGSLSWWLPVKMDEADRLKQKVPIPDSDSWNKQMYKVRILDQLVYDTDPNLTNVLIGEDWKIYRIDFTRGFRAQKDLQSVKDLAQCDRQLLAKMKALDGNELAARTKGFLSKSEVQAVIARRDKIVDHFQKLIAEKGENEVLY
;
A
#
# COMPACT_ATOMS: atom_id res chain seq x y z
N TYR A 1 -5.89 -10.45 11.23
CA TYR A 1 -4.55 -10.14 11.76
C TYR A 1 -3.43 -10.44 10.76
N LYS A 2 -3.42 -11.63 10.14
CA LYS A 2 -2.35 -12.06 9.20
C LYS A 2 -2.05 -11.06 8.09
N TYR A 3 -3.10 -10.46 7.51
CA TYR A 3 -2.95 -9.52 6.41
C TYR A 3 -2.23 -8.22 6.77
N ASN A 4 -2.30 -7.76 8.02
CA ASN A 4 -1.48 -6.61 8.45
C ASN A 4 0.02 -6.94 8.35
N ILE A 5 0.41 -8.13 8.79
CA ILE A 5 1.79 -8.61 8.70
C ILE A 5 2.20 -8.81 7.23
N ALA A 6 1.33 -9.42 6.42
CA ALA A 6 1.59 -9.60 5.00
C ALA A 6 1.71 -8.27 4.23
N ALA A 7 0.90 -7.27 4.58
CA ALA A 7 0.96 -5.94 3.98
C ALA A 7 2.27 -5.22 4.35
N TYR A 8 2.72 -5.31 5.60
CA TYR A 8 4.03 -4.79 6.00
C TYR A 8 5.17 -5.48 5.26
N GLN A 9 5.16 -6.82 5.16
CA GLN A 9 6.16 -7.56 4.39
C GLN A 9 6.19 -7.16 2.90
N LEU A 10 5.02 -6.96 2.29
CA LEU A 10 4.91 -6.47 0.92
C LEU A 10 5.44 -5.03 0.79
N ALA A 11 5.12 -4.16 1.76
CA ALA A 11 5.59 -2.78 1.80
C ALA A 11 7.12 -2.71 1.87
N GLU A 12 7.77 -3.54 2.70
CA GLU A 12 9.25 -3.64 2.76
C GLU A 12 9.85 -4.00 1.39
N MET A 13 9.28 -4.99 0.69
CA MET A 13 9.74 -5.36 -0.65
C MET A 13 9.58 -4.22 -1.68
N LEU A 14 8.57 -3.37 -1.49
CA LEU A 14 8.28 -2.22 -2.34
C LEU A 14 8.99 -0.93 -1.90
N GLY A 15 9.69 -0.91 -0.76
CA GLY A 15 10.26 0.31 -0.18
C GLY A 15 9.22 1.32 0.30
N LEU A 16 8.09 0.82 0.80
CA LEU A 16 7.00 1.59 1.38
C LEU A 16 6.84 1.28 2.88
N ASP A 17 7.82 0.61 3.49
CA ASP A 17 7.84 0.23 4.90
C ASP A 17 7.81 1.42 5.85
N ASP A 18 8.20 2.60 5.37
CA ASP A 18 8.10 3.82 6.14
C ASP A 18 6.67 4.38 6.20
N MET A 19 5.77 3.95 5.30
CA MET A 19 4.35 4.34 5.21
C MET A 19 3.39 3.31 5.84
N VAL A 20 3.88 2.12 6.22
CA VAL A 20 3.07 1.06 6.84
C VAL A 20 3.68 0.77 8.21
N PRO A 21 2.91 0.81 9.31
CA PRO A 21 3.50 0.49 10.61
C PRO A 21 4.04 -0.94 10.63
N VAL A 22 5.10 -1.13 11.40
CA VAL A 22 5.64 -2.46 11.64
C VAL A 22 4.57 -3.33 12.29
N TYR A 23 4.26 -4.45 11.64
CA TYR A 23 3.34 -5.46 12.15
C TYR A 23 4.09 -6.77 12.40
N VAL A 24 4.02 -7.27 13.64
CA VAL A 24 4.62 -8.56 14.03
C VAL A 24 3.56 -9.51 14.56
N GLN A 25 3.78 -10.82 14.39
CA GLN A 25 2.95 -11.81 15.07
C GLN A 25 3.33 -11.87 16.56
N ARG A 26 2.35 -11.74 17.44
CA ARG A 26 2.55 -11.90 18.89
C ARG A 26 1.41 -12.70 19.50
N LYS A 27 1.74 -13.45 20.56
CA LYS A 27 0.75 -14.06 21.44
C LYS A 27 0.61 -13.19 22.69
N TRP A 28 -0.60 -12.73 22.98
CA TRP A 28 -0.94 -11.93 24.15
C TRP A 28 -2.15 -12.57 24.85
N GLU A 29 -2.05 -12.84 26.14
CA GLU A 29 -3.11 -13.51 26.93
C GLU A 29 -3.69 -14.76 26.25
N GLY A 30 -2.82 -15.60 25.71
CA GLY A 30 -3.24 -16.83 25.03
C GLY A 30 -3.70 -16.65 23.57
N LYS A 31 -3.95 -15.42 23.11
CA LYS A 31 -4.45 -15.12 21.75
C LYS A 31 -3.32 -14.70 20.81
N THR A 32 -3.22 -15.34 19.65
CA THR A 32 -2.28 -14.94 18.58
C THR A 32 -2.90 -13.86 17.71
N GLY A 33 -2.16 -12.78 17.48
CA GLY A 33 -2.59 -11.66 16.65
C GLY A 33 -1.43 -10.90 16.01
N SER A 34 -1.76 -9.76 15.41
CA SER A 34 -0.79 -8.80 14.86
C SER A 34 -0.62 -7.66 15.86
N LEU A 35 0.59 -7.44 16.35
CA LEU A 35 0.95 -6.28 17.15
C LEU A 35 1.53 -5.22 16.23
N SER A 36 1.00 -4.00 16.32
CA SER A 36 1.46 -2.83 15.56
C SER A 36 2.44 -2.02 16.38
N TRP A 37 3.44 -1.44 15.75
CA TRP A 37 4.16 -0.32 16.35
C TRP A 37 3.23 0.88 16.54
N TRP A 38 3.42 1.62 17.63
CA TRP A 38 2.64 2.82 17.91
C TRP A 38 3.14 3.98 17.06
N LEU A 39 2.22 4.66 16.37
CA LEU A 39 2.53 5.73 15.44
C LEU A 39 2.29 7.12 16.08
N PRO A 40 3.10 8.15 15.74
CA PRO A 40 2.90 9.52 16.20
C PRO A 40 1.82 10.24 15.37
N VAL A 41 0.57 9.79 15.52
CA VAL A 41 -0.57 10.24 14.70
C VAL A 41 -1.14 11.55 15.25
N LYS A 42 -1.36 12.51 14.36
CA LYS A 42 -2.06 13.77 14.65
C LYS A 42 -3.56 13.66 14.41
N MET A 43 -3.96 13.10 13.26
CA MET A 43 -5.34 12.88 12.85
C MET A 43 -5.40 11.84 11.73
N ASP A 44 -6.59 11.39 11.36
CA ASP A 44 -6.81 10.66 10.10
C ASP A 44 -7.42 11.57 9.02
N GLU A 45 -7.47 11.08 7.78
CA GLU A 45 -7.98 11.84 6.64
C GLU A 45 -9.48 12.18 6.76
N ALA A 46 -10.28 11.36 7.45
CA ALA A 46 -11.69 11.66 7.69
C ALA A 46 -11.83 12.87 8.61
N ASP A 47 -11.04 12.90 9.68
CA ASP A 47 -10.95 14.03 10.61
C ASP A 47 -10.42 15.29 9.94
N ARG A 48 -9.37 15.19 9.10
CA ARG A 48 -8.84 16.33 8.32
C ARG A 48 -9.92 16.99 7.48
N LEU A 49 -10.70 16.19 6.75
CA LEU A 49 -11.80 16.68 5.91
C LEU A 49 -12.93 17.29 6.74
N LYS A 50 -13.33 16.64 7.82
CA LYS A 50 -14.37 17.13 8.74
C LYS A 50 -14.00 18.49 9.35
N GLN A 51 -12.75 18.64 9.75
CA GLN A 51 -12.20 19.86 10.33
C GLN A 51 -11.77 20.90 9.28
N LYS A 52 -11.83 20.54 7.99
CA LYS A 52 -11.42 21.37 6.85
C LYS A 52 -9.97 21.87 6.96
N VAL A 53 -9.08 21.06 7.52
CA VAL A 53 -7.67 21.42 7.63
C VAL A 53 -7.04 21.38 6.23
N PRO A 54 -6.48 22.50 5.74
CA PRO A 54 -5.87 22.54 4.42
C PRO A 54 -4.58 21.71 4.41
N ILE A 55 -4.32 21.05 3.27
CA ILE A 55 -3.05 20.37 3.03
C ILE A 55 -1.99 21.46 2.74
N PRO A 56 -0.87 21.53 3.49
CA PRO A 56 0.10 22.60 3.35
C PRO A 56 0.92 22.50 2.05
N ASP A 57 1.21 21.27 1.62
CA ASP A 57 1.91 20.97 0.36
C ASP A 57 1.13 19.88 -0.39
N SER A 58 0.37 20.31 -1.40
CA SER A 58 -0.46 19.42 -2.21
C SER A 58 0.37 18.45 -3.07
N ASP A 59 1.55 18.86 -3.53
CA ASP A 59 2.38 18.02 -4.39
C ASP A 59 2.97 16.85 -3.58
N SER A 60 3.60 17.16 -2.45
CA SER A 60 4.13 16.15 -1.52
C SER A 60 3.02 15.20 -1.04
N TRP A 61 1.86 15.74 -0.68
CA TRP A 61 0.70 14.94 -0.28
C TRP A 61 0.23 13.99 -1.39
N ASN A 62 0.07 14.49 -2.62
CA ASN A 62 -0.37 13.68 -3.75
C ASN A 62 0.62 12.56 -4.06
N LYS A 63 1.92 12.84 -4.00
CA LYS A 63 2.98 11.83 -4.16
C LYS A 63 2.91 10.72 -3.12
N GLN A 64 2.57 11.02 -1.88
CA GLN A 64 2.31 9.99 -0.86
C GLN A 64 1.02 9.22 -1.16
N MET A 65 -0.06 9.91 -1.53
CA MET A 65 -1.33 9.26 -1.87
C MET A 65 -1.25 8.35 -3.11
N TYR A 66 -0.40 8.65 -4.10
CA TYR A 66 -0.16 7.74 -5.22
C TYR A 66 0.48 6.44 -4.76
N LYS A 67 1.43 6.48 -3.81
CA LYS A 67 2.03 5.28 -3.19
C LYS A 67 0.97 4.47 -2.44
N VAL A 68 0.10 5.13 -1.66
CA VAL A 68 -1.03 4.48 -0.97
C VAL A 68 -1.96 3.78 -1.97
N ARG A 69 -2.35 4.46 -3.06
CA ARG A 69 -3.24 3.90 -4.08
C ARG A 69 -2.63 2.68 -4.77
N ILE A 70 -1.34 2.71 -5.09
CA ILE A 70 -0.63 1.55 -5.66
C ILE A 70 -0.62 0.39 -4.66
N LEU A 71 -0.30 0.65 -3.39
CA LEU A 71 -0.33 -0.36 -2.34
C LEU A 71 -1.74 -0.95 -2.17
N ASP A 72 -2.79 -0.13 -2.16
CA ASP A 72 -4.18 -0.57 -2.04
C ASP A 72 -4.60 -1.43 -3.24
N GLN A 73 -4.16 -1.12 -4.47
CA GLN A 73 -4.40 -2.00 -5.62
C GLN A 73 -3.70 -3.35 -5.46
N LEU A 74 -2.46 -3.38 -4.94
CA LEU A 74 -1.72 -4.62 -4.74
C LEU A 74 -2.30 -5.47 -3.61
N VAL A 75 -2.69 -4.85 -2.49
CA VAL A 75 -3.31 -5.53 -1.36
C VAL A 75 -4.75 -5.94 -1.70
N TYR A 76 -5.48 -5.13 -2.46
CA TYR A 76 -6.91 -5.30 -2.73
C TYR A 76 -7.68 -5.42 -1.42
N ASP A 77 -7.68 -4.31 -0.68
CA ASP A 77 -8.57 -4.17 0.47
C ASP A 77 -10.01 -3.95 -0.03
N THR A 78 -10.95 -4.66 0.56
CA THR A 78 -12.39 -4.48 0.26
C THR A 78 -13.05 -3.42 1.13
N ASP A 79 -12.35 -2.85 2.10
CA ASP A 79 -12.84 -1.79 2.96
C ASP A 79 -11.82 -0.65 3.20
N PRO A 80 -11.15 -0.12 2.15
CA PRO A 80 -10.32 1.06 2.32
C PRO A 80 -11.23 2.25 2.66
N ASN A 81 -10.90 2.95 3.73
CA ASN A 81 -11.63 4.13 4.15
C ASN A 81 -10.67 5.19 4.71
N LEU A 82 -11.17 6.41 4.87
CA LEU A 82 -10.33 7.55 5.23
C LEU A 82 -9.76 7.48 6.65
N THR A 83 -10.39 6.73 7.56
CA THR A 83 -9.84 6.52 8.91
C THR A 83 -8.61 5.60 8.92
N ASN A 84 -8.36 4.90 7.80
CA ASN A 84 -7.18 4.05 7.63
C ASN A 84 -5.96 4.81 7.06
N VAL A 85 -6.13 6.10 6.72
CA VAL A 85 -5.08 6.99 6.23
C VAL A 85 -4.75 7.96 7.36
N LEU A 86 -3.73 7.62 8.14
CA LEU A 86 -3.30 8.43 9.28
C LEU A 86 -2.28 9.48 8.83
N ILE A 87 -2.29 10.62 9.52
CA ILE A 87 -1.46 11.78 9.22
C ILE A 87 -0.61 12.08 10.46
N GLY A 88 0.72 12.06 10.29
CA GLY A 88 1.68 12.48 11.32
C GLY A 88 1.75 14.01 11.47
N GLU A 89 2.45 14.48 12.49
CA GLU A 89 2.68 15.92 12.71
C GLU A 89 3.43 16.60 11.55
N ASP A 90 4.28 15.84 10.87
CA ASP A 90 5.08 16.22 9.71
C ASP A 90 4.33 16.02 8.37
N TRP A 91 3.02 15.75 8.40
CA TRP A 91 2.20 15.43 7.23
C TRP A 91 2.62 14.15 6.49
N LYS A 92 3.36 13.27 7.15
CA LYS A 92 3.60 11.92 6.66
C LYS A 92 2.34 11.08 6.75
N ILE A 93 2.06 10.33 5.70
CA ILE A 93 0.93 9.40 5.63
C ILE A 93 1.36 8.03 6.14
N TYR A 94 0.56 7.45 7.04
CA TYR A 94 0.62 6.05 7.39
C TYR A 94 -0.66 5.34 6.92
N ARG A 95 -0.52 4.28 6.12
CA ARG A 95 -1.62 3.41 5.74
C ARG A 95 -1.68 2.24 6.71
N ILE A 96 -2.77 2.16 7.47
CA ILE A 96 -2.99 1.12 8.49
C ILE A 96 -4.18 0.26 8.16
N ASP A 97 -4.34 -0.87 8.84
CA ASP A 97 -5.51 -1.76 8.70
C ASP A 97 -5.70 -2.32 7.27
N PHE A 98 -5.22 -3.55 7.12
CA PHE A 98 -5.36 -4.38 5.94
C PHE A 98 -6.16 -5.64 6.25
N THR A 99 -6.99 -5.61 7.31
CA THR A 99 -7.67 -6.81 7.82
C THR A 99 -8.63 -7.43 6.81
N ARG A 100 -9.05 -6.68 5.79
CA ARG A 100 -9.91 -7.12 4.68
C ARG A 100 -9.19 -7.14 3.32
N GLY A 101 -7.86 -7.19 3.34
CA GLY A 101 -6.99 -7.29 2.18
C GLY A 101 -6.84 -8.69 1.56
N PHE A 102 -5.91 -8.74 0.62
CA PHE A 102 -5.39 -9.92 -0.09
C PHE A 102 -6.45 -10.80 -0.74
N ARG A 103 -7.49 -10.19 -1.31
CA ARG A 103 -8.48 -10.98 -2.06
C ARG A 103 -7.86 -11.64 -3.29
N ALA A 104 -8.40 -12.79 -3.70
CA ALA A 104 -7.86 -13.60 -4.80
C ALA A 104 -8.15 -13.02 -6.21
N GLN A 105 -8.88 -11.90 -6.29
CA GLN A 105 -9.17 -11.17 -7.51
C GLN A 105 -7.88 -10.67 -8.14
N LYS A 106 -7.73 -10.92 -9.43
CA LYS A 106 -6.52 -10.57 -10.20
C LYS A 106 -6.65 -9.24 -10.94
N ASP A 107 -7.85 -8.68 -11.01
CA ASP A 107 -8.11 -7.38 -11.63
C ASP A 107 -7.86 -6.23 -10.64
N LEU A 108 -7.60 -5.04 -11.19
CA LEU A 108 -7.42 -3.83 -10.41
C LEU A 108 -8.79 -3.23 -10.06
N GLN A 109 -8.97 -2.75 -8.83
CA GLN A 109 -10.23 -2.13 -8.38
C GLN A 109 -10.47 -0.78 -9.04
N SER A 110 -9.41 0.02 -9.19
CA SER A 110 -9.52 1.41 -9.65
C SER A 110 -8.30 1.83 -10.45
N VAL A 111 -8.24 1.46 -11.74
CA VAL A 111 -7.15 1.88 -12.64
C VAL A 111 -7.02 3.40 -12.74
N LYS A 112 -8.13 4.13 -12.62
CA LYS A 112 -8.17 5.61 -12.65
C LYS A 112 -7.34 6.27 -11.53
N ASP A 113 -7.07 5.56 -10.43
CA ASP A 113 -6.32 6.08 -9.30
C ASP A 113 -4.80 5.99 -9.53
N LEU A 114 -4.37 5.31 -10.60
CA LEU A 114 -2.97 5.11 -11.00
C LEU A 114 -2.53 6.18 -12.02
N ALA A 115 -2.47 7.44 -11.57
CA ALA A 115 -2.15 8.57 -12.42
C ALA A 115 -0.63 8.79 -12.59
N GLN A 116 0.12 8.72 -11.48
CA GLN A 116 1.58 8.89 -11.44
C GLN A 116 2.21 7.84 -10.54
N CYS A 117 3.51 7.59 -10.72
CA CYS A 117 4.26 6.61 -9.94
C CYS A 117 5.65 7.11 -9.59
N ASP A 118 6.08 6.86 -8.36
CA ASP A 118 7.47 7.03 -7.96
C ASP A 118 8.39 6.11 -8.77
N ARG A 119 9.49 6.66 -9.30
CA ARG A 119 10.45 5.91 -10.16
C ARG A 119 11.00 4.66 -9.48
N GLN A 120 11.35 4.77 -8.20
CA GLN A 120 11.90 3.65 -7.44
C GLN A 120 10.83 2.61 -7.14
N LEU A 121 9.61 3.04 -6.84
CA LEU A 121 8.47 2.14 -6.64
C LEU A 121 8.16 1.34 -7.91
N LEU A 122 8.13 1.98 -9.10
CA LEU A 122 7.93 1.25 -10.36
C LEU A 122 9.05 0.24 -10.60
N ALA A 123 10.30 0.60 -10.33
CA ALA A 123 11.43 -0.32 -10.45
C ALA A 123 11.31 -1.51 -9.49
N LYS A 124 10.95 -1.28 -8.22
CA LYS A 124 10.72 -2.34 -7.23
C LYS A 124 9.53 -3.22 -7.60
N MET A 125 8.45 -2.66 -8.14
CA MET A 125 7.33 -3.45 -8.66
C MET A 125 7.79 -4.36 -9.79
N LYS A 126 8.56 -3.86 -10.76
CA LYS A 126 9.13 -4.69 -11.85
C LYS A 126 10.02 -5.82 -11.32
N ALA A 127 10.78 -5.57 -10.25
CA ALA A 127 11.66 -6.54 -9.62
C ALA A 127 10.97 -7.48 -8.62
N LEU A 128 9.72 -7.20 -8.22
CA LEU A 128 9.00 -7.98 -7.21
C LEU A 128 8.84 -9.44 -7.66
N ASP A 129 9.47 -10.37 -6.95
CA ASP A 129 9.41 -11.80 -7.25
C ASP A 129 8.32 -12.51 -6.44
N GLY A 130 7.55 -13.36 -7.12
CA GLY A 130 6.45 -14.11 -6.50
C GLY A 130 6.90 -15.18 -5.52
N ASN A 131 8.07 -15.80 -5.74
CA ASN A 131 8.60 -16.80 -4.81
C ASN A 131 9.14 -16.14 -3.54
N GLU A 132 9.82 -15.01 -3.68
CA GLU A 132 10.27 -14.22 -2.52
C GLU A 132 9.07 -13.71 -1.70
N LEU A 133 8.04 -13.18 -2.37
CA LEU A 133 6.80 -12.76 -1.70
C LEU A 133 6.16 -13.92 -0.95
N ALA A 134 6.06 -15.10 -1.58
CA ALA A 134 5.54 -16.30 -0.93
C ALA A 134 6.36 -16.73 0.29
N ALA A 135 7.69 -16.62 0.21
CA ALA A 135 8.59 -16.96 1.30
C ALA A 135 8.43 -16.01 2.49
N ARG A 136 8.44 -14.69 2.24
CA ARG A 136 8.30 -13.64 3.27
C ARG A 136 6.92 -13.64 3.93
N THR A 137 5.88 -14.00 3.18
CA THR A 137 4.49 -14.02 3.68
C THR A 137 4.01 -15.42 4.09
N LYS A 138 4.92 -16.39 4.22
CA LYS A 138 4.59 -17.77 4.55
C LYS A 138 3.79 -17.85 5.86
N GLY A 139 2.61 -18.47 5.78
CA GLY A 139 1.68 -18.60 6.91
C GLY A 139 0.73 -17.41 7.09
N PHE A 140 0.99 -16.29 6.41
CA PHE A 140 0.14 -15.11 6.36
C PHE A 140 -0.70 -15.04 5.08
N LEU A 141 -0.11 -15.41 3.94
CA LEU A 141 -0.79 -15.56 2.66
C LEU A 141 -0.75 -17.01 2.16
N SER A 142 -1.80 -17.38 1.45
CA SER A 142 -1.91 -18.59 0.64
C SER A 142 -1.29 -18.40 -0.74
N LYS A 143 -1.04 -19.51 -1.44
CA LYS A 143 -0.50 -19.49 -2.80
C LYS A 143 -1.37 -18.69 -3.77
N SER A 144 -2.69 -18.81 -3.68
CA SER A 144 -3.64 -18.09 -4.55
C SER A 144 -3.64 -16.59 -4.29
N GLU A 145 -3.48 -16.17 -3.03
CA GLU A 145 -3.42 -14.74 -2.67
C GLU A 145 -2.12 -14.12 -3.19
N VAL A 146 -0.97 -14.81 -3.06
CA VAL A 146 0.30 -14.38 -3.66
C VAL A 146 0.18 -14.27 -5.18
N GLN A 147 -0.40 -15.28 -5.84
CA GLN A 147 -0.63 -15.23 -7.29
C GLN A 147 -1.53 -14.05 -7.70
N ALA A 148 -2.51 -13.68 -6.88
CA ALA A 148 -3.35 -12.52 -7.13
C ALA A 148 -2.58 -11.20 -7.00
N VAL A 149 -1.72 -11.06 -5.98
CA VAL A 149 -0.84 -9.89 -5.83
C VAL A 149 0.07 -9.73 -7.04
N ILE A 150 0.71 -10.82 -7.49
CA ILE A 150 1.60 -10.77 -8.66
C ILE A 150 0.84 -10.43 -9.94
N ALA A 151 -0.35 -11.00 -10.16
CA ALA A 151 -1.17 -10.66 -11.31
C ALA A 151 -1.60 -9.17 -11.31
N ARG A 152 -1.90 -8.60 -10.13
CA ARG A 152 -2.20 -7.17 -9.99
C ARG A 152 -0.95 -6.32 -10.22
N ARG A 153 0.21 -6.73 -9.70
CA ARG A 153 1.49 -6.08 -9.98
C ARG A 153 1.74 -6.00 -11.48
N ASP A 154 1.59 -7.10 -12.20
CA ASP A 154 1.85 -7.15 -13.65
C ASP A 154 0.96 -6.14 -14.40
N LYS A 155 -0.31 -6.05 -14.03
CA LYS A 155 -1.25 -5.08 -14.60
C LYS A 155 -0.91 -3.63 -14.27
N ILE A 156 -0.45 -3.34 -13.04
CA ILE A 156 -0.02 -1.99 -12.65
C ILE A 156 1.21 -1.58 -13.46
N VAL A 157 2.18 -2.49 -13.62
CA VAL A 157 3.39 -2.24 -14.41
C VAL A 157 3.04 -1.99 -15.87
N ASP A 158 2.20 -2.83 -16.48
CA ASP A 158 1.73 -2.66 -17.86
C ASP A 158 0.97 -1.33 -18.05
N HIS A 159 0.10 -0.97 -17.09
CA HIS A 159 -0.60 0.31 -17.10
C HIS A 159 0.35 1.50 -17.12
N PHE A 160 1.35 1.54 -16.23
CA PHE A 160 2.32 2.64 -16.23
C PHE A 160 3.23 2.63 -17.46
N GLN A 161 3.60 1.47 -18.01
CA GLN A 161 4.35 1.39 -19.27
C GLN A 161 3.58 2.00 -20.43
N LYS A 162 2.28 1.74 -20.53
CA LYS A 162 1.39 2.34 -21.53
C LYS A 162 1.29 3.85 -21.34
N LEU A 163 1.04 4.32 -20.12
CA LEU A 163 0.99 5.75 -19.82
C LEU A 163 2.30 6.46 -20.17
N ILE A 164 3.46 5.86 -19.89
CA ILE A 164 4.78 6.42 -20.24
C ILE A 164 4.92 6.51 -21.76
N ALA A 165 4.50 5.49 -22.52
CA ALA A 165 4.55 5.51 -23.97
C ALA A 165 3.64 6.59 -24.58
N GLU A 166 2.48 6.85 -23.95
CA GLU A 166 1.50 7.82 -24.43
C GLU A 166 1.83 9.28 -24.06
N LYS A 167 2.33 9.51 -22.83
CA LYS A 167 2.47 10.85 -22.25
C LYS A 167 3.92 11.29 -22.02
N GLY A 168 4.87 10.35 -22.13
CA GLY A 168 6.26 10.56 -21.78
C GLY A 168 6.55 10.31 -20.30
N GLU A 169 7.80 9.97 -20.03
CA GLU A 169 8.25 9.53 -18.70
C GLU A 169 8.11 10.60 -17.62
N ASN A 170 8.41 11.86 -17.94
CA ASN A 170 8.42 12.96 -16.97
C ASN A 170 7.01 13.37 -16.50
N GLU A 171 5.98 13.08 -17.27
CA GLU A 171 4.59 13.34 -16.88
C GLU A 171 4.05 12.24 -15.95
N VAL A 172 4.53 11.01 -16.12
CA VAL A 172 4.01 9.83 -15.40
C VAL A 172 4.84 9.53 -14.16
N LEU A 173 6.16 9.75 -14.21
CA LEU A 173 7.10 9.36 -13.17
C LEU A 173 7.72 10.56 -12.47
N TYR A 174 7.68 10.52 -11.14
CA TYR A 174 8.37 11.47 -10.26
C TYR A 174 9.46 10.80 -9.42
#